data_AF-A0A445C4W8-F1
#
_entry.id   AF-A0A445C4W8-F1
#
_cell.length_a   1.000
_cell.length_b   1.000
_cell.length_c   1.000
_cell.angle_alpha   90.00
_cell.angle_beta   90.00
_cell.angle_gamma   90.00
#
_symmetry.space_group_name_H-M   'P 1'
#
loop_
_entity.id
_entity.type
_entity.pdbx_description
1 polymer ?
#
loop_
_entity_poly.entity_id
_entity_poly.type
_entity_poly.pdbx_seq_one_letter_code
_entity_poly.pdbx_strand_id
1 'polypeptide(L)'
;MMLLPCDYCDSKTAVIFCHVDSAKLCISCDQHVHSVNALSLKHVRSHICDNCRNEPVAVRCATDNLVLCNVCDSNAHNSSSVASFLHARHRLHGFSGCPPPSKSPPF
;
A
#
# COMPACT_ATOMS: atom_id res chain seq x y z
N MET A 1 -11.38 -11.90 6.28
CA MET A 1 -10.29 -11.00 5.83
C MET A 1 -9.00 -11.59 6.37
N MET A 2 -8.16 -12.18 5.51
CA MET A 2 -6.93 -12.83 5.93
C MET A 2 -5.83 -11.77 6.07
N LEU A 3 -5.24 -11.66 7.25
CA LEU A 3 -4.09 -10.80 7.48
C LEU A 3 -2.83 -11.58 7.08
N LEU A 4 -2.03 -11.03 6.18
CA LEU A 4 -0.75 -11.61 5.81
C LEU A 4 0.32 -11.19 6.83
N PRO A 5 1.09 -12.15 7.38
CA PRO A 5 2.20 -11.83 8.26
C PRO A 5 3.31 -11.10 7.50
N CYS A 6 4.13 -10.38 8.25
CA CYS A 6 5.33 -9.72 7.75
C CYS A 6 6.40 -10.75 7.37
N ASP A 7 6.85 -10.74 6.13
CA ASP A 7 7.84 -11.70 5.58
C ASP A 7 9.18 -11.69 6.32
N TYR A 8 9.48 -10.64 7.09
CA TYR A 8 10.71 -10.53 7.88
C TYR A 8 10.61 -11.07 9.31
N CYS A 9 9.45 -10.94 9.97
CA CYS A 9 9.34 -11.20 11.41
C CYS A 9 8.22 -12.16 11.80
N ASP A 10 7.39 -12.58 10.83
CA ASP A 10 6.28 -13.54 10.94
C ASP A 10 5.27 -13.30 12.08
N SER A 11 5.34 -12.15 12.74
CA SER A 11 4.63 -11.87 13.99
C SER A 11 3.65 -10.71 13.87
N LYS A 12 3.97 -9.69 13.07
CA LYS A 12 3.13 -8.53 12.83
C LYS A 12 2.48 -8.60 11.45
N THR A 13 1.33 -7.95 11.29
CA THR A 13 0.66 -7.83 9.99
C THR A 13 1.48 -6.98 9.03
N ALA A 14 1.64 -7.46 7.80
CA ALA A 14 2.26 -6.69 6.73
C ALA A 14 1.29 -5.61 6.22
N VAL A 15 1.84 -4.40 6.02
CA VAL A 15 1.08 -3.26 5.48
C VAL A 15 1.85 -2.49 4.41
N ILE A 16 3.15 -2.75 4.26
CA ILE A 16 4.04 -2.15 3.26
C ILE A 16 4.53 -3.23 2.30
N PHE A 17 4.53 -2.94 1.01
CA PHE A 17 5.15 -3.73 -0.04
C PHE A 17 6.43 -3.05 -0.52
N CYS A 18 7.57 -3.74 -0.47
CA CYS A 18 8.79 -3.31 -1.12
C CYS A 18 8.83 -3.86 -2.56
N HIS A 19 8.89 -2.98 -3.56
CA HIS A 19 8.88 -3.40 -4.97
C HIS A 19 10.19 -4.08 -5.38
N VAL A 20 11.31 -3.62 -4.83
CA VAL A 20 12.64 -4.15 -5.20
C VAL A 20 12.82 -5.57 -4.66
N ASP A 21 12.49 -5.76 -3.38
CA ASP A 21 12.67 -7.05 -2.70
C ASP A 21 11.45 -7.98 -2.88
N SER A 22 10.36 -7.49 -3.48
CA SER A 22 9.06 -8.18 -3.56
C SER A 22 8.58 -8.71 -2.21
N ALA A 23 8.82 -7.93 -1.15
CA ALA A 23 8.60 -8.33 0.24
C ALA A 23 7.48 -7.52 0.91
N LYS A 24 6.68 -8.19 1.73
CA LYS A 24 5.59 -7.62 2.53
C LYS A 24 6.06 -7.41 3.96
N LEU A 25 6.15 -6.16 4.38
CA LEU A 25 6.72 -5.77 5.66
C LEU A 25 5.67 -5.09 6.56
N CYS A 26 5.79 -5.30 7.86
CA CYS A 26 5.16 -4.42 8.84
C CYS A 26 5.93 -3.10 8.95
N ILE A 27 5.30 -2.07 9.54
CA ILE A 27 5.90 -0.72 9.65
C ILE A 27 7.27 -0.76 10.36
N SER A 28 7.41 -1.55 11.42
CA SER A 28 8.68 -1.64 12.16
C SER A 28 9.81 -2.26 11.31
N CYS A 29 9.49 -3.31 10.56
CA CYS A 29 10.46 -4.00 9.71
C CYS A 29 10.80 -3.16 8.47
N ASP A 30 9.83 -2.46 7.90
CA ASP A 30 10.06 -1.50 6.82
C ASP A 30 11.09 -0.43 7.24
N GLN A 31 10.89 0.19 8.41
CA GLN A 31 11.83 1.17 8.94
C GLN A 31 13.20 0.57 9.19
N HIS A 32 13.26 -0.64 9.75
CA HIS A 32 14.52 -1.32 10.03
C HIS A 32 15.29 -1.63 8.74
N VAL A 33 14.64 -2.20 7.73
CA VAL A 33 15.28 -2.59 6.45
C VAL A 33 15.69 -1.37 5.63
N HIS A 34 14.78 -0.39 5.52
CA HIS A 34 14.96 0.74 4.60
C HIS A 34 15.62 1.98 5.22
N SER A 35 16.00 1.95 6.50
CA SER A 35 16.79 3.03 7.14
C SER A 35 18.25 2.67 7.39
N VAL A 36 18.65 1.41 7.18
CA VAL A 36 20.01 0.92 7.49
C VAL A 36 21.06 1.45 6.53
N ASN A 37 20.75 1.65 5.25
CA ASN A 37 21.72 2.18 4.29
C ASN A 37 21.08 3.03 3.17
N ALA A 38 21.93 3.81 2.50
CA ALA A 38 21.51 4.71 1.42
C ALA A 38 20.99 3.98 0.16
N LEU A 39 21.24 2.68 0.02
CA LEU A 39 20.74 1.87 -1.09
C LEU A 39 19.30 1.43 -0.81
N SER A 40 19.03 0.91 0.39
CA SER A 40 17.69 0.47 0.80
C SER A 40 16.72 1.64 0.90
N LEU A 41 17.19 2.83 1.24
CA LEU A 41 16.39 4.06 1.17
C LEU A 41 15.83 4.35 -0.23
N LYS A 42 16.47 3.88 -1.30
CA LYS A 42 16.01 4.08 -2.68
C LYS A 42 14.93 3.09 -3.10
N HIS A 43 14.68 2.05 -2.30
CA HIS A 43 13.65 1.07 -2.63
C HIS A 43 12.29 1.76 -2.71
N VAL A 44 11.61 1.55 -3.84
CA VAL A 44 10.24 2.01 -4.01
C VAL A 44 9.34 1.09 -3.18
N ARG A 45 8.48 1.72 -2.37
CA ARG A 45 7.59 1.06 -1.43
C ARG A 45 6.18 1.55 -1.63
N SER A 46 5.19 0.77 -1.23
CA SER A 46 3.78 1.15 -1.32
C SER A 46 3.01 0.52 -0.19
N HIS A 47 1.81 1.03 0.10
CA HIS A 47 0.88 0.29 0.92
C HIS A 47 0.47 -1.01 0.21
N ILE A 48 0.03 -1.99 0.99
CA ILE A 48 -0.57 -3.21 0.49
C ILE A 48 -2.08 -2.99 0.31
N CYS A 49 -2.65 -3.56 -0.75
CA CYS A 49 -4.08 -3.53 -1.04
C CYS A 49 -4.93 -3.92 0.18
N ASP A 50 -5.94 -3.10 0.50
CA ASP A 50 -6.82 -3.36 1.65
C ASP A 50 -7.67 -4.62 1.49
N ASN A 51 -8.02 -4.97 0.25
CA ASN A 51 -8.90 -6.08 -0.03
C ASN A 51 -8.15 -7.43 -0.07
N CYS A 52 -7.16 -7.58 -0.95
CA CYS A 52 -6.45 -8.85 -1.11
C CYS A 52 -5.27 -9.02 -0.15
N ARG A 53 -4.77 -7.93 0.45
CA ARG A 53 -3.59 -7.92 1.34
C ARG A 53 -2.30 -8.51 0.71
N ASN A 54 -2.27 -8.75 -0.60
CA ASN A 54 -1.16 -9.43 -1.27
C ASN A 54 -0.40 -8.53 -2.24
N GLU A 55 -1.13 -7.70 -2.98
CA GLU A 55 -0.57 -6.87 -4.06
C GLU A 55 -0.35 -5.42 -3.60
N PRO A 56 0.61 -4.70 -4.21
CA PRO A 56 0.80 -3.28 -3.96
C PRO A 56 -0.43 -2.46 -4.39
N VAL A 57 -0.69 -1.37 -3.68
CA VAL A 57 -1.76 -0.43 -4.05
C VAL A 57 -1.41 0.27 -5.36
N ALA A 58 -2.43 0.46 -6.19
CA ALA A 58 -2.33 1.19 -7.45
C ALA A 58 -3.34 2.33 -7.52
N VAL A 59 -4.47 2.23 -6.80
CA VAL A 59 -5.55 3.20 -6.83
C VAL A 59 -6.07 3.44 -5.41
N ARG A 60 -6.43 4.69 -5.12
CA ARG A 60 -7.24 5.07 -3.96
C ARG A 60 -8.64 5.38 -4.43
N CYS A 61 -9.63 4.72 -3.84
CA CYS A 61 -11.03 5.09 -3.95
C CYS A 61 -11.35 6.07 -2.80
N ALA A 62 -11.60 7.34 -3.12
CA ALA A 62 -11.93 8.34 -2.11
C ALA A 62 -13.33 8.16 -1.53
N THR A 63 -14.27 7.62 -2.31
CA THR A 63 -15.65 7.37 -1.88
C THR A 63 -15.72 6.33 -0.77
N ASP A 64 -15.01 5.21 -0.93
CA ASP A 64 -14.99 4.13 0.07
C ASP A 64 -13.84 4.26 1.08
N ASN A 65 -12.96 5.25 0.87
CA ASN A 65 -11.71 5.43 1.62
C ASN A 65 -10.83 4.17 1.67
N LEU A 66 -10.71 3.49 0.52
CA LEU A 66 -9.92 2.27 0.36
C LEU A 66 -8.71 2.50 -0.54
N VAL A 67 -7.62 1.78 -0.29
CA VAL A 67 -6.49 1.67 -1.23
C VAL A 67 -6.43 0.25 -1.81
N LEU A 68 -6.52 0.16 -3.13
CA LEU A 68 -6.71 -1.10 -3.86
C LEU A 68 -5.60 -1.32 -4.87
N CYS A 69 -5.23 -2.59 -5.09
CA CYS A 69 -4.45 -2.97 -6.26
C CYS A 69 -5.31 -2.90 -7.53
N ASN A 70 -4.66 -2.92 -8.71
CA ASN A 70 -5.36 -2.80 -9.98
C ASN A 70 -6.46 -3.85 -10.19
N VAL A 71 -6.23 -5.08 -9.71
CA VAL A 71 -7.20 -6.19 -9.83
C VAL A 71 -8.41 -5.96 -8.92
N CYS A 72 -8.18 -5.62 -7.65
CA CYS A 72 -9.28 -5.36 -6.71
C CYS A 72 -10.06 -4.09 -7.07
N ASP A 73 -9.38 -3.05 -7.56
CA ASP A 73 -10.04 -1.85 -8.13
C ASP A 73 -10.96 -2.24 -9.28
N SER A 74 -10.44 -2.98 -10.27
CA SER A 74 -11.23 -3.40 -11.43
C SER A 74 -12.42 -4.27 -11.00
N ASN A 75 -12.24 -5.20 -10.07
CA ASN A 75 -13.35 -6.03 -9.59
C ASN A 75 -14.43 -5.20 -8.87
N ALA A 76 -14.03 -4.18 -8.10
CA ALA A 76 -14.96 -3.31 -7.39
C ALA A 76 -15.64 -2.28 -8.33
N HIS A 77 -14.91 -1.77 -9.32
CA HIS A 77 -15.32 -0.59 -10.08
C HIS A 77 -15.59 -0.83 -11.58
N ASN A 78 -15.30 -2.01 -12.10
CA ASN A 78 -15.68 -2.43 -13.46
C ASN A 78 -17.01 -3.20 -13.49
N SER A 79 -17.73 -3.26 -12.36
CA SER A 79 -19.12 -3.70 -12.36
C SER A 79 -19.96 -2.70 -13.15
N SER A 80 -20.89 -3.18 -13.98
CA SER A 80 -21.79 -2.36 -14.82
C SER A 80 -22.77 -1.48 -14.03
N SER A 81 -22.61 -1.36 -12.71
CA SER A 81 -23.39 -0.49 -11.84
C SER A 81 -22.99 0.96 -11.99
N VAL A 82 -23.98 1.84 -12.20
CA VAL A 82 -23.80 3.30 -12.25
C VAL A 82 -23.08 3.87 -11.03
N ALA A 83 -23.26 3.25 -9.85
CA ALA A 83 -22.58 3.64 -8.62
C ALA A 83 -21.05 3.55 -8.75
N SER A 84 -20.53 2.50 -9.41
CA SER A 84 -19.10 2.26 -9.57
C SER A 84 -18.39 3.34 -10.39
N PHE A 85 -19.08 3.95 -11.35
CA PHE A 85 -18.54 5.04 -12.18
C PHE A 85 -18.46 6.39 -11.44
N LEU A 86 -19.26 6.57 -10.39
CA LEU A 86 -19.28 7.80 -9.59
C LEU A 86 -18.18 7.82 -8.53
N HIS A 87 -17.48 6.70 -8.31
CA HIS A 87 -16.44 6.65 -7.30
C HIS A 87 -15.23 7.48 -7.74
N ALA A 88 -14.84 8.44 -6.90
CA ALA A 88 -13.68 9.28 -7.14
C ALA A 88 -12.41 8.46 -6.91
N ARG A 89 -11.67 8.18 -7.99
CA ARG A 89 -10.49 7.30 -7.97
C ARG A 89 -9.24 8.06 -8.36
N HIS A 90 -8.16 7.82 -7.62
CA HIS A 90 -6.86 8.43 -7.87
C HIS A 90 -5.77 7.38 -7.93
N ARG A 91 -4.97 7.36 -9.01
CA ARG A 91 -3.80 6.48 -9.08
C ARG A 91 -2.78 6.88 -8.01
N LEU A 92 -2.24 5.88 -7.33
CA LEU A 92 -1.16 6.02 -6.37
C LEU A 92 0.14 5.52 -6.98
N HIS A 93 1.22 6.23 -6.69
CA HIS A 93 2.58 5.78 -6.99
C HIS A 93 3.27 5.39 -5.70
N GLY A 94 4.24 4.47 -5.82
CA GLY A 94 5.10 4.13 -4.69
C GLY A 94 5.98 5.31 -4.25
N PHE A 95 6.45 5.23 -3.01
CA PHE A 95 7.32 6.21 -2.38
C PHE A 95 8.71 5.60 -2.11
N SER A 96 9.74 6.43 -2.19
CA SER A 96 11.12 6.10 -1.79
C SER A 96 11.68 7.23 -0.92
N GLY A 97 12.80 6.96 -0.25
CA GLY A 97 13.42 7.89 0.71
C GLY A 97 12.80 7.83 2.10
N CYS A 98 13.21 8.75 2.99
CA CYS A 98 12.61 8.87 4.32
C CYS A 98 11.18 9.40 4.19
N PRO A 99 10.18 8.83 4.89
CA PRO A 99 8.88 9.49 4.97
C PRO A 99 9.12 10.92 5.51
N PRO A 100 8.52 11.96 4.90
CA PRO A 100 8.55 13.28 5.51
C PRO A 100 7.95 13.16 6.92
N PRO A 101 8.43 13.94 7.92
CA PRO A 101 7.77 14.00 9.22
C PRO A 101 6.29 14.25 8.95
N SER A 102 5.43 13.39 9.47
CA SER A 102 3.99 13.36 9.21
C SER A 102 3.43 14.78 9.31
N LYS A 103 3.21 15.44 8.17
CA LYS A 103 2.27 16.55 8.12
C LYS A 103 0.90 15.90 8.15
N SER A 104 0.39 15.68 9.36
CA SER A 104 -1.06 15.60 9.57
C SER A 104 -1.69 16.81 8.84
N PRO A 105 -2.72 16.64 8.01
CA PRO A 105 -3.48 17.79 7.54
C PRO A 105 -4.04 18.51 8.78
N PRO A 106 -3.92 19.85 8.88
CA PRO A 106 -4.59 20.58 9.93
C PRO A 106 -6.08 20.57 9.61
N PHE A 107 -6.85 19.86 10.44
CA PHE A 107 -8.31 19.90 10.57
C PHE A 107 -9.16 19.74 9.30
#